data_AF-A0A4Q7VT94-F1
#
_entry.id   AF-A0A4Q7VT94-F1
#
_cell.length_a   1.000
_cell.length_b   1.000
_cell.length_c   1.000
_cell.angle_alpha   90.00
_cell.angle_beta   90.00
_cell.angle_gamma   90.00
#
_symmetry.space_group_name_H-M   'P 1'
#
loop_
_entity.id
_entity.type
_entity.pdbx_description
1 polymer ?
#
loop_
_entity_poly.entity_id
_entity_poly.type
_entity_poly.pdbx_seq_one_letter_code
_entity_poly.pdbx_strand_id
1 'polypeptide(L)'
;MAESANTTGRYIVLLRQGRTDDGIRDLQRITGASIVKSESTTDGQYTALELNCAIVFDHIGAALIRCEVAAGNAIQTASQQAQSNILMIEPERRVHAIAVSSNRPEGTAQGDADAQATWGVRACGADHSGYNGQGIRLAVLDTGLDLQHQDFAQRQIESRSFVTGAEVQDENGHGTHCAGIAAGTLEPVTGPRYGVAGQAQLYIGKVLGNDGSGGDGSVLDGIDWAVGEGCEIVSLSLGSPAKEGDSYSHIFEEVAKRALAAGTLIIAAAGNESQRPDYIAPVSHPANCPSIVAVAAIDEHMAIAPFSSGGLQNDGGQVDVAAPGVDVLSSWPSPKNYNTISGTSMATPFVAGVAALFAQSDPAARGSVLRDRIVQNARPLPLPQQDVGRGLVQAPGRPAAVNGQDMGS
;
A
#
# COMPACT_ATOMS: atom_id res chain seq x y z
N MET A 1 7.42 22.78 -16.54
CA MET A 1 6.45 21.77 -16.09
C MET A 1 5.37 21.66 -17.16
N ALA A 2 5.10 20.46 -17.69
CA ALA A 2 4.10 20.25 -18.75
C ALA A 2 3.03 19.27 -18.24
N GLU A 3 1.76 19.58 -18.49
CA GLU A 3 0.64 18.68 -18.21
C GLU A 3 0.76 17.44 -19.11
N SER A 4 0.58 16.26 -18.52
CA SER A 4 0.44 14.99 -19.24
C SER A 4 -0.86 14.31 -18.83
N ALA A 5 -1.31 13.33 -19.62
CA ALA A 5 -2.51 12.54 -19.31
C ALA A 5 -2.46 11.86 -17.93
N ASN A 6 -1.25 11.66 -17.37
CA ASN A 6 -1.04 10.98 -16.09
C ASN A 6 -0.90 11.93 -14.90
N THR A 7 -1.01 13.25 -15.10
CA THR A 7 -0.87 14.26 -14.05
C THR A 7 -2.18 15.01 -13.82
N THR A 8 -2.37 15.57 -12.62
CA THR A 8 -3.63 16.21 -12.22
C THR A 8 -3.65 17.74 -12.41
N GLY A 9 -2.49 18.35 -12.73
CA GLY A 9 -2.30 19.80 -12.70
C GLY A 9 -1.97 20.36 -11.31
N ARG A 10 -1.84 19.49 -10.29
CA ARG A 10 -1.30 19.83 -8.95
C ARG A 10 0.15 19.37 -8.83
N TYR A 11 0.82 19.83 -7.78
CA TYR A 11 2.21 19.51 -7.49
C TYR A 11 2.37 19.00 -6.06
N ILE A 12 3.33 18.11 -5.88
CA ILE A 12 3.78 17.64 -4.58
C ILE A 12 5.08 18.36 -4.27
N VAL A 13 5.23 18.84 -3.04
CA VAL A 13 6.42 19.54 -2.56
C VAL A 13 6.98 18.79 -1.37
N LEU A 14 8.27 18.48 -1.41
CA LEU A 14 8.98 17.92 -0.27
C LEU A 14 9.50 19.05 0.61
N LEU A 15 9.16 19.01 1.89
CA LEU A 15 9.64 19.94 2.90
C LEU A 15 10.80 19.33 3.69
N ARG A 16 11.65 20.20 4.22
CA ARG A 16 12.77 19.80 5.08
C ARG A 16 12.22 19.25 6.40
N GLN A 17 12.62 18.02 6.72
CA GLN A 17 12.21 17.34 7.95
C GLN A 17 12.57 18.17 9.19
N GLY A 18 11.65 18.23 10.16
CA GLY A 18 11.81 19.01 11.40
C GLY A 18 11.75 20.54 11.21
N ARG A 19 11.52 21.02 9.98
CA ARG A 19 11.40 22.45 9.62
C ARG A 19 10.13 22.71 8.81
N THR A 20 9.08 21.90 9.01
CA THR A 20 7.83 21.97 8.25
C THR A 20 7.21 23.36 8.31
N ASP A 21 7.13 23.99 9.48
CA ASP A 21 6.58 25.35 9.63
C ASP A 21 7.41 26.42 8.87
N ASP A 22 8.72 26.25 8.74
CA ASP A 22 9.54 27.13 7.91
C ASP A 22 9.28 26.89 6.42
N GLY A 23 9.15 25.63 6.01
CA GLY A 23 8.76 25.26 4.66
C GLY A 23 7.39 25.81 4.26
N ILE A 24 6.43 25.79 5.17
CA ILE A 24 5.10 26.42 5.03
C ILE A 24 5.25 27.93 4.76
N ARG A 25 6.05 28.62 5.58
CA ARG A 25 6.29 30.07 5.39
C ARG A 25 6.96 30.37 4.06
N ASP A 26 7.92 29.55 3.63
CA ASP A 26 8.57 29.68 2.33
C ASP A 26 7.58 29.45 1.18
N LEU A 27 6.72 28.42 1.27
CA LEU A 27 5.67 28.16 0.29
C LEU A 27 4.69 29.32 0.18
N GLN A 28 4.18 29.84 1.30
CA GLN A 28 3.32 31.03 1.36
C GLN A 28 3.97 32.23 0.68
N ARG A 29 5.24 32.50 1.01
CA ARG A 29 5.98 33.64 0.46
C ARG A 29 6.18 33.54 -1.06
N ILE A 30 6.42 32.34 -1.58
CA ILE A 30 6.69 32.11 -3.02
C ILE A 30 5.40 32.15 -3.83
N THR A 31 4.32 31.58 -3.30
CA THR A 31 3.11 31.27 -4.08
C THR A 31 1.93 32.16 -3.74
N GLY A 32 1.95 32.83 -2.59
CA GLY A 32 0.78 33.49 -2.02
C GLY A 32 -0.30 32.52 -1.55
N ALA A 33 -0.01 31.21 -1.48
CA ALA A 33 -1.02 30.20 -1.22
C ALA A 33 -1.56 30.25 0.20
N SER A 34 -2.87 30.01 0.34
CA SER A 34 -3.48 29.66 1.62
C SER A 34 -3.05 28.23 1.98
N ILE A 35 -2.58 28.03 3.21
CA ILE A 35 -2.07 26.72 3.65
C ILE A 35 -2.96 26.16 4.74
N VAL A 36 -3.36 24.90 4.57
CA VAL A 36 -4.13 24.13 5.54
C VAL A 36 -3.31 22.89 5.94
N LYS A 37 -3.27 22.55 7.24
CA LYS A 37 -2.66 21.30 7.71
C LYS A 37 -3.67 20.17 7.60
N SER A 38 -3.27 18.98 7.14
CA SER A 38 -4.18 17.83 6.96
C SER A 38 -5.00 17.52 8.23
N GLU A 39 -4.35 17.51 9.40
CA GLU A 39 -4.99 17.27 10.70
C GLU A 39 -6.12 18.25 11.04
N SER A 40 -6.04 19.48 10.52
CA SER A 40 -7.01 20.55 10.79
C SER A 40 -8.19 20.59 9.82
N THR A 41 -8.23 19.67 8.85
CA THR A 41 -9.33 19.58 7.89
C THR A 41 -10.41 18.62 8.38
N THR A 42 -11.64 19.08 8.39
CA THR A 42 -12.83 18.22 8.43
C THR A 42 -13.20 17.82 7.01
N ASP A 43 -13.39 16.51 6.79
CA ASP A 43 -13.88 15.83 5.59
C ASP A 43 -13.63 16.49 4.21
N GLY A 44 -12.65 15.94 3.49
CA GLY A 44 -12.77 15.84 2.03
C GLY A 44 -12.61 17.14 1.21
N GLN A 45 -11.73 18.09 1.52
CA GLN A 45 -11.48 19.27 0.64
C GLN A 45 -10.28 19.13 -0.32
N TYR A 46 -10.04 17.93 -0.86
CA TYR A 46 -8.79 17.56 -1.51
C TYR A 46 -8.81 17.54 -3.05
N THR A 47 -9.85 17.03 -3.71
CA THR A 47 -9.89 16.99 -5.20
C THR A 47 -10.22 18.34 -5.84
N ALA A 48 -10.85 19.24 -5.08
CA ALA A 48 -11.15 20.60 -5.48
C ALA A 48 -10.18 21.62 -4.87
N LEU A 49 -8.92 21.22 -4.58
CA LEU A 49 -7.90 22.15 -4.10
C LEU A 49 -7.92 23.39 -4.99
N GLU A 50 -8.32 24.53 -4.41
CA GLU A 50 -8.47 25.76 -5.17
C GLU A 50 -7.10 26.23 -5.67
N LEU A 51 -7.09 27.04 -6.73
CA LEU A 51 -5.85 27.63 -7.19
C LEU A 51 -5.25 28.48 -6.06
N ASN A 52 -3.96 28.30 -5.79
CA ASN A 52 -3.23 28.90 -4.67
C ASN A 52 -3.69 28.40 -3.30
N CYS A 53 -4.07 27.14 -3.19
CA CYS A 53 -4.17 26.44 -1.92
C CYS A 53 -3.13 25.33 -1.83
N ALA A 54 -2.60 25.10 -0.63
CA ALA A 54 -1.74 23.98 -0.32
C ALA A 54 -2.20 23.26 0.95
N ILE A 55 -1.95 21.95 0.96
CA ILE A 55 -2.23 21.06 2.07
C ILE A 55 -0.90 20.48 2.52
N VAL A 56 -0.64 20.50 3.82
CA VAL A 56 0.61 20.00 4.39
C VAL A 56 0.34 18.72 5.16
N PHE A 57 1.20 17.75 4.92
CA PHE A 57 1.27 16.45 5.57
C PHE A 57 2.45 16.49 6.55
N ASP A 58 2.14 16.74 7.83
CA ASP A 58 3.14 17.16 8.83
C ASP A 58 4.05 16.00 9.25
N HIS A 59 3.53 14.79 9.40
CA HIS A 59 4.28 13.61 9.84
C HIS A 59 5.27 13.13 8.77
N ILE A 60 4.91 13.25 7.50
CA ILE A 60 5.77 12.87 6.37
C ILE A 60 6.52 14.05 5.74
N GLY A 61 6.25 15.29 6.17
CA GLY A 61 6.93 16.51 5.74
C GLY A 61 6.82 16.75 4.24
N ALA A 62 5.61 16.59 3.69
CA ALA A 62 5.29 16.85 2.30
C ALA A 62 4.10 17.81 2.21
N ALA A 63 3.85 18.37 1.03
CA ALA A 63 2.68 19.20 0.77
C ALA A 63 2.13 18.95 -0.63
N LEU A 64 0.81 19.00 -0.77
CA LEU A 64 0.12 19.06 -2.06
C LEU A 64 -0.28 20.51 -2.32
N ILE A 65 0.07 21.05 -3.48
CA ILE A 65 -0.26 22.43 -3.87
C ILE A 65 -0.86 22.47 -5.27
N ARG A 66 -1.88 23.31 -5.46
CA ARG A 66 -2.33 23.73 -6.78
C ARG A 66 -1.93 25.18 -6.98
N CYS A 67 -1.08 25.45 -7.97
CA CYS A 67 -0.61 26.79 -8.26
C CYS A 67 -0.41 26.98 -9.77
N GLU A 68 -0.26 28.23 -10.19
CA GLU A 68 0.12 28.54 -11.57
C GLU A 68 1.52 27.98 -11.89
N VAL A 69 1.79 27.78 -13.19
CA VAL A 69 3.09 27.27 -13.67
C VAL A 69 4.25 28.18 -13.24
N ALA A 70 4.05 29.51 -13.23
CA ALA A 70 5.06 30.46 -12.78
C ALA A 70 5.43 30.26 -11.31
N ALA A 71 4.43 30.04 -10.45
CA ALA A 71 4.64 29.72 -9.04
C ALA A 71 5.35 28.36 -8.87
N GLY A 72 4.97 27.34 -9.64
CA GLY A 72 5.66 26.05 -9.66
C GLY A 72 7.15 26.16 -10.03
N ASN A 73 7.47 26.95 -11.06
CA ASN A 73 8.87 27.21 -11.45
C ASN A 73 9.65 27.97 -10.35
N ALA A 74 8.98 28.87 -9.62
CA ALA A 74 9.58 29.58 -8.50
C ALA A 74 9.89 28.64 -7.32
N ILE A 75 8.99 27.69 -7.01
CA ILE A 75 9.25 26.62 -6.02
C ILE A 75 10.45 25.77 -6.47
N GLN A 76 10.49 25.36 -7.73
CA GLN A 76 11.60 24.59 -8.29
C GLN A 76 12.94 25.33 -8.18
N THR A 77 12.94 26.65 -8.38
CA THR A 77 14.14 27.49 -8.23
C THR A 77 14.55 27.61 -6.76
N ALA A 78 13.59 27.80 -5.85
CA ALA A 78 13.84 27.85 -4.42
C ALA A 78 14.43 26.53 -3.90
N SER A 79 13.99 25.39 -4.45
CA SER A 79 14.46 24.08 -4.02
C SER A 79 15.93 23.80 -4.30
N GLN A 80 16.55 24.57 -5.19
CA GLN A 80 17.97 24.46 -5.53
C GLN A 80 18.89 25.25 -4.58
N GLN A 81 18.32 26.05 -3.67
CA GLN A 81 19.11 26.85 -2.72
C GLN A 81 19.56 25.98 -1.54
N ALA A 82 20.85 26.07 -1.18
CA ALA A 82 21.47 25.21 -0.16
C ALA A 82 20.76 25.23 1.21
N GLN A 83 20.17 26.36 1.59
CA GLN A 83 19.48 26.56 2.88
C GLN A 83 17.94 26.50 2.76
N SER A 84 17.40 26.07 1.63
CA SER A 84 15.96 26.01 1.43
C SER A 84 15.28 25.00 2.35
N ASN A 85 14.08 25.35 2.82
CA ASN A 85 13.18 24.43 3.51
C ASN A 85 12.25 23.69 2.55
N ILE A 86 12.23 24.09 1.28
CA ILE A 86 11.62 23.36 0.17
C ILE A 86 12.75 22.59 -0.50
N LEU A 87 12.65 21.26 -0.54
CA LEU A 87 13.72 20.41 -1.05
C LEU A 87 13.49 20.02 -2.52
N MET A 88 12.23 19.89 -2.91
CA MET A 88 11.86 19.37 -4.22
C MET A 88 10.40 19.66 -4.53
N ILE A 89 10.07 19.69 -5.83
CA ILE A 89 8.71 19.72 -6.34
C ILE A 89 8.58 18.71 -7.48
N GLU A 90 7.49 17.96 -7.50
CA GLU A 90 7.13 17.03 -8.58
C GLU A 90 5.67 17.25 -9.01
N PRO A 91 5.32 17.02 -10.28
CA PRO A 91 3.92 16.92 -10.68
C PRO A 91 3.22 15.78 -9.96
N GLU A 92 2.00 16.02 -9.49
CA GLU A 92 1.20 14.98 -8.87
C GLU A 92 0.66 14.00 -9.93
N ARG A 93 0.85 12.70 -9.71
CA ARG A 93 0.38 11.64 -10.60
C ARG A 93 -1.04 11.21 -10.25
N ARG A 94 -1.72 10.67 -11.26
CA ARG A 94 -2.93 9.86 -11.08
C ARG A 94 -2.56 8.42 -10.75
N VAL A 95 -3.26 7.85 -9.79
CA VAL A 95 -3.12 6.46 -9.35
C VAL A 95 -4.47 5.75 -9.45
N HIS A 96 -4.42 4.43 -9.62
CA HIS A 96 -5.61 3.59 -9.79
C HIS A 96 -5.48 2.31 -8.98
N ALA A 97 -6.62 1.73 -8.58
CA ALA A 97 -6.70 0.36 -8.10
C ALA A 97 -6.25 -0.59 -9.22
N ILE A 98 -5.35 -1.53 -8.92
CA ILE A 98 -4.70 -2.35 -9.96
C ILE A 98 -5.29 -3.78 -9.94
N ALA A 99 -6.43 -3.99 -10.58
CA ALA A 99 -7.04 -5.32 -10.69
C ALA A 99 -7.30 -5.72 -12.14
N VAL A 100 -7.20 -7.02 -12.42
CA VAL A 100 -7.59 -7.65 -13.67
C VAL A 100 -8.80 -8.53 -13.38
N SER A 101 -9.86 -8.37 -14.18
CA SER A 101 -11.02 -9.27 -14.11
C SER A 101 -10.60 -10.71 -14.38
N SER A 102 -10.96 -11.64 -13.50
CA SER A 102 -10.72 -13.07 -13.73
C SER A 102 -11.57 -13.56 -14.90
N ASN A 103 -10.95 -14.25 -15.87
CA ASN A 103 -11.68 -14.94 -16.96
C ASN A 103 -12.30 -16.28 -16.53
N ARG A 104 -12.23 -16.64 -15.25
CA ARG A 104 -12.78 -17.88 -14.71
C ARG A 104 -14.27 -17.68 -14.40
N PRO A 105 -15.17 -18.58 -14.86
CA PRO A 105 -16.59 -18.48 -14.52
C PRO A 105 -16.78 -18.47 -13.00
N GLU A 106 -17.63 -17.55 -12.51
CA GLU A 106 -18.02 -17.46 -11.10
C GLU A 106 -18.40 -18.86 -10.59
N GLY A 107 -17.72 -19.33 -9.54
CA GLY A 107 -17.99 -20.63 -8.92
C GLY A 107 -17.05 -21.78 -9.32
N THR A 108 -15.98 -21.54 -10.09
CA THR A 108 -14.94 -22.56 -10.38
C THR A 108 -13.63 -22.31 -9.64
N ALA A 109 -13.70 -21.81 -8.41
CA ALA A 109 -12.57 -21.94 -7.49
C ALA A 109 -12.36 -23.43 -7.24
N GLN A 110 -11.43 -24.04 -7.98
CA GLN A 110 -10.95 -25.40 -7.75
C GLN A 110 -9.99 -25.38 -6.55
N GLY A 111 -10.39 -24.73 -5.46
CA GLY A 111 -9.86 -25.02 -4.13
C GLY A 111 -10.69 -26.17 -3.59
N ASP A 112 -10.04 -27.20 -3.04
CA ASP A 112 -10.72 -28.28 -2.31
C ASP A 112 -11.89 -27.70 -1.50
N ALA A 113 -13.12 -28.11 -1.81
CA ALA A 113 -14.29 -27.72 -1.02
C ALA A 113 -14.14 -28.11 0.47
N ASP A 114 -13.16 -28.98 0.76
CA ASP A 114 -12.77 -29.46 2.08
C ASP A 114 -11.59 -28.68 2.72
N ALA A 115 -10.99 -27.71 2.02
CA ALA A 115 -9.87 -26.93 2.57
C ALA A 115 -10.34 -25.89 3.59
N GLN A 116 -9.74 -25.91 4.77
CA GLN A 116 -10.00 -24.93 5.83
C GLN A 116 -9.56 -23.50 5.48
N ALA A 117 -8.63 -23.35 4.52
CA ALA A 117 -8.08 -22.07 4.08
C ALA A 117 -7.85 -22.03 2.57
N THR A 118 -7.92 -20.83 1.98
CA THR A 118 -7.65 -20.61 0.55
C THR A 118 -6.20 -20.96 0.19
N TRP A 119 -5.95 -21.22 -1.09
CA TRP A 119 -4.62 -21.56 -1.57
C TRP A 119 -3.58 -20.50 -1.20
N GLY A 120 -3.94 -19.20 -1.27
CA GLY A 120 -3.02 -18.11 -0.98
C GLY A 120 -2.59 -18.08 0.49
N VAL A 121 -3.54 -18.28 1.42
CA VAL A 121 -3.25 -18.36 2.86
C VAL A 121 -2.29 -19.53 3.14
N ARG A 122 -2.54 -20.69 2.53
CA ARG A 122 -1.66 -21.88 2.66
C ARG A 122 -0.29 -21.68 2.02
N ALA A 123 -0.23 -21.06 0.84
CA ALA A 123 1.02 -20.78 0.13
C ALA A 123 1.95 -19.87 0.95
N CYS A 124 1.39 -18.89 1.66
CA CYS A 124 2.11 -18.02 2.58
C CYS A 124 2.41 -18.68 3.94
N GLY A 125 1.92 -19.89 4.22
CA GLY A 125 2.07 -20.57 5.52
C GLY A 125 1.30 -19.91 6.68
N ALA A 126 0.36 -19.01 6.38
CA ALA A 126 -0.37 -18.24 7.38
C ALA A 126 -1.42 -19.07 8.14
N ASP A 127 -1.83 -20.21 7.59
CA ASP A 127 -2.66 -21.23 8.24
C ASP A 127 -1.92 -22.00 9.35
N HIS A 128 -0.58 -22.01 9.33
CA HIS A 128 0.25 -22.67 10.33
C HIS A 128 0.93 -21.72 11.33
N SER A 129 0.83 -20.41 11.10
CA SER A 129 1.36 -19.37 11.98
C SER A 129 0.81 -19.51 13.41
N GLY A 130 1.68 -19.26 14.41
CA GLY A 130 1.25 -19.10 15.81
C GLY A 130 0.73 -17.70 16.15
N TYR A 131 0.75 -16.81 15.16
CA TYR A 131 0.43 -15.40 15.26
C TYR A 131 -0.78 -15.08 14.39
N ASN A 132 -1.58 -14.09 14.80
CA ASN A 132 -2.83 -13.67 14.17
C ASN A 132 -2.92 -12.15 13.90
N GLY A 133 -1.86 -11.40 14.18
CA GLY A 133 -1.77 -9.94 14.02
C GLY A 133 -2.26 -9.14 15.23
N GLN A 134 -2.58 -9.79 16.36
CA GLN A 134 -3.11 -9.11 17.53
C GLN A 134 -2.20 -7.98 18.01
N GLY A 135 -2.78 -6.80 18.22
CA GLY A 135 -2.09 -5.61 18.71
C GLY A 135 -1.30 -4.84 17.66
N ILE A 136 -1.35 -5.26 16.38
CA ILE A 136 -0.68 -4.59 15.28
C ILE A 136 -1.67 -3.76 14.48
N ARG A 137 -1.29 -2.52 14.18
CA ARG A 137 -2.06 -1.56 13.38
C ARG A 137 -1.66 -1.70 11.92
N LEU A 138 -2.62 -2.09 11.09
CA LEU A 138 -2.45 -2.29 9.66
C LEU A 138 -3.38 -1.35 8.90
N ALA A 139 -2.79 -0.40 8.19
CA ALA A 139 -3.51 0.50 7.32
C ALA A 139 -3.70 -0.09 5.92
N VAL A 140 -4.94 -0.08 5.43
CA VAL A 140 -5.29 -0.39 4.04
C VAL A 140 -5.76 0.91 3.41
N LEU A 141 -4.92 1.48 2.53
CA LEU A 141 -5.23 2.73 1.84
C LEU A 141 -5.69 2.40 0.41
N ASP A 142 -7.00 2.46 0.18
CA ASP A 142 -7.63 1.90 -1.02
C ASP A 142 -8.97 2.62 -1.35
N THR A 143 -9.97 1.93 -1.91
CA THR A 143 -11.31 2.45 -2.23
C THR A 143 -12.26 2.50 -1.03
N GLY A 144 -11.81 2.10 0.16
CA GLY A 144 -12.61 2.06 1.39
C GLY A 144 -12.86 0.65 1.90
N LEU A 145 -13.84 0.49 2.78
CA LEU A 145 -14.32 -0.81 3.28
C LEU A 145 -15.85 -0.84 3.28
N ASP A 146 -16.46 -1.98 2.94
CA ASP A 146 -17.85 -2.23 3.26
C ASP A 146 -18.00 -2.42 4.78
N LEU A 147 -18.34 -1.34 5.49
CA LEU A 147 -18.44 -1.32 6.95
C LEU A 147 -19.57 -2.20 7.49
N GLN A 148 -20.50 -2.62 6.63
CA GLN A 148 -21.61 -3.50 6.98
C GLN A 148 -21.32 -4.98 6.69
N HIS A 149 -20.16 -5.28 6.11
CA HIS A 149 -19.80 -6.64 5.76
C HIS A 149 -19.60 -7.50 7.01
N GLN A 150 -20.30 -8.65 7.05
CA GLN A 150 -20.41 -9.49 8.25
C GLN A 150 -19.07 -9.93 8.86
N ASP A 151 -18.05 -10.17 8.02
CA ASP A 151 -16.73 -10.62 8.48
C ASP A 151 -15.94 -9.53 9.20
N PHE A 152 -16.41 -8.28 9.15
CA PHE A 152 -15.82 -7.13 9.84
C PHE A 152 -16.68 -6.60 10.99
N ALA A 153 -17.90 -7.13 11.19
CA ALA A 153 -18.87 -6.60 12.14
C ALA A 153 -18.40 -6.56 13.61
N GLN A 154 -17.41 -7.37 13.98
CA GLN A 154 -16.84 -7.43 15.33
C GLN A 154 -15.38 -6.92 15.40
N ARG A 155 -14.91 -6.27 14.34
CA ARG A 155 -13.51 -5.80 14.26
C ARG A 155 -13.37 -4.37 14.74
N GLN A 156 -12.22 -4.08 15.34
CA GLN A 156 -11.80 -2.71 15.60
C GLN A 156 -11.31 -2.12 14.27
N ILE A 157 -12.08 -1.15 13.77
CA ILE A 157 -11.80 -0.45 12.52
C ILE A 157 -11.79 1.04 12.84
N GLU A 158 -10.63 1.66 12.64
CA GLU A 158 -10.50 3.10 12.50
C GLU A 158 -10.57 3.42 11.01
N SER A 159 -11.32 4.45 10.62
CA SER A 159 -11.57 4.70 9.20
C SER A 159 -11.68 6.19 8.88
N ARG A 160 -11.08 6.62 7.77
CA ARG A 160 -11.16 8.00 7.29
C ARG A 160 -11.17 8.03 5.77
N SER A 161 -11.89 8.99 5.19
CA SER A 161 -11.80 9.27 3.75
C SER A 161 -10.93 10.49 3.48
N PHE A 162 -10.05 10.34 2.50
CA PHE A 162 -9.18 11.38 1.95
C PHE A 162 -9.63 11.79 0.53
N VAL A 163 -10.80 11.29 0.11
CA VAL A 163 -11.42 11.60 -1.17
C VAL A 163 -12.59 12.55 -0.94
N THR A 164 -12.56 13.69 -1.60
CA THR A 164 -13.63 14.69 -1.52
C THR A 164 -14.98 14.16 -1.95
N GLY A 165 -15.99 14.40 -1.12
CA GLY A 165 -17.38 14.05 -1.42
C GLY A 165 -17.65 12.54 -1.45
N ALA A 166 -16.73 11.74 -0.94
CA ALA A 166 -16.89 10.30 -0.84
C ALA A 166 -16.61 9.85 0.60
N GLU A 167 -17.56 9.12 1.18
CA GLU A 167 -17.41 8.47 2.47
C GLU A 167 -16.50 7.24 2.37
N VAL A 168 -16.03 6.73 3.52
CA VAL A 168 -15.15 5.55 3.56
C VAL A 168 -15.83 4.24 3.13
N GLN A 169 -17.17 4.24 3.02
CA GLN A 169 -17.93 3.10 2.51
C GLN A 169 -17.44 2.73 1.09
N ASP A 170 -17.11 1.46 0.90
CA ASP A 170 -16.60 0.98 -0.38
C ASP A 170 -17.74 0.72 -1.37
N GLU A 171 -17.81 1.55 -2.40
CA GLU A 171 -18.72 1.38 -3.54
C GLU A 171 -18.03 0.76 -4.77
N ASN A 172 -16.71 0.52 -4.69
CA ASN A 172 -15.94 -0.09 -5.78
C ASN A 172 -15.75 -1.60 -5.55
N GLY A 173 -15.41 -1.97 -4.33
CA GLY A 173 -15.18 -3.33 -3.86
C GLY A 173 -13.72 -3.74 -3.72
N HIS A 174 -12.81 -3.02 -4.38
CA HIS A 174 -11.38 -3.32 -4.37
C HIS A 174 -10.75 -3.24 -2.96
N GLY A 175 -11.06 -2.18 -2.21
CA GLY A 175 -10.56 -1.98 -0.85
C GLY A 175 -11.10 -3.01 0.14
N THR A 176 -12.38 -3.36 0.04
CA THR A 176 -12.98 -4.45 0.83
C THR A 176 -12.31 -5.79 0.55
N HIS A 177 -11.95 -6.05 -0.71
CA HIS A 177 -11.23 -7.27 -1.10
C HIS A 177 -9.83 -7.30 -0.50
N CYS A 178 -9.08 -6.20 -0.60
CA CYS A 178 -7.73 -6.09 -0.05
C CYS A 178 -7.71 -6.19 1.48
N ALA A 179 -8.63 -5.51 2.17
CA ALA A 179 -8.77 -5.58 3.62
C ALA A 179 -9.09 -7.02 4.09
N GLY A 180 -9.91 -7.74 3.33
CA GLY A 180 -10.23 -9.14 3.58
C GLY A 180 -9.02 -10.07 3.46
N ILE A 181 -8.16 -9.88 2.46
CA ILE A 181 -6.94 -10.69 2.33
C ILE A 181 -6.00 -10.42 3.51
N ALA A 182 -5.74 -9.13 3.79
CA ALA A 182 -4.79 -8.73 4.81
C ALA A 182 -5.23 -9.19 6.20
N ALA A 183 -6.51 -8.99 6.53
CA ALA A 183 -6.99 -9.15 7.89
C ALA A 183 -8.45 -9.59 7.98
N GLY A 184 -9.00 -10.33 7.02
CA GLY A 184 -10.32 -10.97 7.13
C GLY A 184 -10.38 -12.00 8.26
N THR A 185 -11.59 -12.49 8.55
CA THR A 185 -11.79 -13.46 9.65
C THR A 185 -10.94 -14.73 9.47
N LEU A 186 -10.41 -15.24 10.59
CA LEU A 186 -9.67 -16.52 10.61
C LEU A 186 -10.61 -17.72 10.67
N GLU A 187 -11.86 -17.51 11.06
CA GLU A 187 -12.88 -18.52 11.29
C GLU A 187 -14.18 -18.10 10.58
N PRO A 188 -14.22 -18.11 9.23
CA PRO A 188 -15.43 -17.79 8.50
C PRO A 188 -16.54 -18.81 8.79
N VAL A 189 -17.77 -18.33 8.92
CA VAL A 189 -18.95 -19.19 9.14
C VAL A 189 -19.22 -20.08 7.92
N THR A 190 -18.91 -19.57 6.72
CA THR A 190 -19.11 -20.27 5.45
C THR A 190 -17.89 -20.09 4.55
N GLY A 191 -17.48 -21.16 3.86
CA GLY A 191 -16.33 -21.13 2.96
C GLY A 191 -14.97 -21.21 3.69
N PRO A 192 -13.87 -21.19 2.93
CA PRO A 192 -12.52 -21.30 3.48
C PRO A 192 -12.04 -19.97 4.10
N ARG A 193 -11.14 -20.05 5.09
CA ARG A 193 -10.38 -18.90 5.59
C ARG A 193 -9.61 -18.23 4.44
N TYR A 194 -9.82 -16.94 4.25
CA TYR A 194 -9.08 -16.14 3.26
C TYR A 194 -8.19 -15.05 3.89
N GLY A 195 -8.44 -14.68 5.16
CA GLY A 195 -7.66 -13.66 5.87
C GLY A 195 -6.33 -14.17 6.44
N VAL A 196 -5.30 -13.33 6.37
CA VAL A 196 -3.95 -13.63 6.92
C VAL A 196 -3.85 -13.26 8.39
N ALA A 197 -4.02 -11.98 8.74
CA ALA A 197 -3.83 -11.43 10.09
C ALA A 197 -5.16 -10.95 10.70
N GLY A 198 -6.10 -11.89 10.89
CA GLY A 198 -7.48 -11.60 11.30
C GLY A 198 -7.69 -11.07 12.73
N GLN A 199 -6.63 -10.70 13.46
CA GLN A 199 -6.72 -9.97 14.73
C GLN A 199 -5.94 -8.63 14.71
N ALA A 200 -5.41 -8.22 13.55
CA ALA A 200 -4.86 -6.89 13.36
C ALA A 200 -5.95 -5.81 13.52
N GLN A 201 -5.57 -4.66 14.07
CA GLN A 201 -6.38 -3.45 14.11
C GLN A 201 -6.36 -2.82 12.74
N LEU A 202 -7.53 -2.69 12.11
CA LEU A 202 -7.64 -2.18 10.75
C LEU A 202 -7.77 -0.66 10.75
N TYR A 203 -6.92 -0.02 9.96
CA TYR A 203 -6.98 1.41 9.66
C TYR A 203 -7.36 1.57 8.18
N ILE A 204 -8.62 1.88 7.90
CA ILE A 204 -9.15 1.95 6.54
C ILE A 204 -9.10 3.39 6.05
N GLY A 205 -8.19 3.67 5.11
CA GLY A 205 -8.10 4.97 4.46
C GLY A 205 -8.67 4.92 3.05
N LYS A 206 -9.75 5.65 2.76
CA LYS A 206 -10.20 5.80 1.37
C LYS A 206 -9.35 6.86 0.69
N VAL A 207 -8.45 6.43 -0.19
CA VAL A 207 -7.57 7.30 -1.00
C VAL A 207 -7.91 7.25 -2.48
N LEU A 208 -8.74 6.30 -2.89
CA LEU A 208 -9.29 6.15 -4.24
C LEU A 208 -10.82 6.35 -4.23
N GLY A 209 -11.33 7.06 -5.24
CA GLY A 209 -12.76 7.27 -5.43
C GLY A 209 -13.53 6.00 -5.77
N ASN A 210 -14.85 6.12 -5.95
CA ASN A 210 -15.72 4.98 -6.27
C ASN A 210 -15.45 4.42 -7.68
N ASP A 211 -14.79 5.21 -8.53
CA ASP A 211 -14.26 4.79 -9.83
C ASP A 211 -12.89 4.07 -9.74
N GLY A 212 -12.37 3.83 -8.53
CA GLY A 212 -11.08 3.18 -8.31
C GLY A 212 -9.88 4.07 -8.66
N SER A 213 -10.06 5.39 -8.74
CA SER A 213 -9.01 6.33 -9.16
C SER A 213 -8.75 7.41 -8.10
N GLY A 214 -7.53 7.91 -8.04
CA GLY A 214 -7.10 8.95 -7.11
C GLY A 214 -5.87 9.71 -7.61
N GLY A 215 -5.37 10.62 -6.78
CA GLY A 215 -4.10 11.31 -7.01
C GLY A 215 -3.12 11.01 -5.89
N ASP A 216 -1.82 11.17 -6.15
CA ASP A 216 -0.80 10.99 -5.11
C ASP A 216 -1.10 11.77 -3.82
N GLY A 217 -1.77 12.93 -3.91
CA GLY A 217 -2.13 13.75 -2.76
C GLY A 217 -3.02 13.03 -1.74
N SER A 218 -4.06 12.30 -2.17
CA SER A 218 -4.89 11.53 -1.25
C SER A 218 -4.14 10.33 -0.67
N VAL A 219 -3.23 9.73 -1.45
CA VAL A 219 -2.36 8.65 -0.98
C VAL A 219 -1.39 9.16 0.09
N LEU A 220 -0.72 10.29 -0.14
CA LEU A 220 0.19 10.91 0.82
C LEU A 220 -0.53 11.32 2.10
N ASP A 221 -1.75 11.84 1.99
CA ASP A 221 -2.58 12.17 3.15
C ASP A 221 -2.94 10.92 3.98
N GLY A 222 -3.33 9.84 3.30
CA GLY A 222 -3.57 8.55 3.95
C GLY A 222 -2.31 7.97 4.62
N ILE A 223 -1.13 8.12 4.00
CA ILE A 223 0.16 7.71 4.59
C ILE A 223 0.48 8.57 5.81
N ASP A 224 0.30 9.89 5.72
CA ASP A 224 0.52 10.82 6.83
C ASP A 224 -0.36 10.47 8.03
N TRP A 225 -1.65 10.24 7.79
CA TRP A 225 -2.58 9.76 8.81
C TRP A 225 -2.14 8.43 9.41
N ALA A 226 -1.79 7.43 8.59
CA ALA A 226 -1.36 6.13 9.09
C ALA A 226 -0.09 6.23 9.95
N VAL A 227 0.87 7.08 9.57
CA VAL A 227 2.08 7.36 10.36
C VAL A 227 1.73 8.09 11.66
N GLY A 228 0.85 9.09 11.62
CA GLY A 228 0.37 9.81 12.80
C GLY A 228 -0.38 8.92 13.80
N GLU A 229 -1.15 7.97 13.28
CA GLU A 229 -1.82 6.91 14.05
C GLU A 229 -0.86 5.79 14.49
N GLY A 230 0.43 5.89 14.17
CA GLY A 230 1.43 4.88 14.56
C GLY A 230 1.19 3.50 13.96
N CYS A 231 0.62 3.43 12.74
CA CYS A 231 0.45 2.17 12.02
C CYS A 231 1.80 1.54 11.74
N GLU A 232 1.98 0.27 12.09
CA GLU A 232 3.19 -0.47 11.73
C GLU A 232 3.30 -0.73 10.23
N ILE A 233 2.16 -0.85 9.54
CA ILE A 233 2.08 -1.32 8.16
C ILE A 233 1.10 -0.45 7.39
N VAL A 234 1.46 -0.08 6.16
CA VAL A 234 0.60 0.54 5.16
C VAL A 234 0.60 -0.34 3.91
N SER A 235 -0.58 -0.78 3.49
CA SER A 235 -0.81 -1.55 2.27
C SER A 235 -1.39 -0.65 1.18
N LEU A 236 -0.70 -0.58 0.04
CA LEU A 236 -1.05 0.21 -1.14
C LEU A 236 -1.28 -0.71 -2.35
N SER A 237 -2.49 -1.21 -2.49
CA SER A 237 -2.90 -2.02 -3.65
C SER A 237 -3.31 -1.13 -4.84
N LEU A 238 -2.45 -0.18 -5.17
CA LEU A 238 -2.71 0.88 -6.13
C LEU A 238 -1.41 1.32 -6.79
N GLY A 239 -1.52 2.06 -7.90
CA GLY A 239 -0.35 2.67 -8.50
C GLY A 239 -0.60 3.35 -9.83
N SER A 240 0.51 3.77 -10.46
CA SER A 240 0.55 4.41 -11.77
C SER A 240 1.60 3.74 -12.63
N PRO A 241 1.28 3.34 -13.88
CA PRO A 241 2.22 2.72 -14.81
C PRO A 241 3.52 3.53 -14.97
N ALA A 242 4.66 2.85 -14.81
CA ALA A 242 5.97 3.38 -15.18
C ALA A 242 6.38 2.94 -16.59
N LYS A 243 7.31 3.66 -17.20
CA LYS A 243 7.96 3.28 -18.46
C LYS A 243 9.43 2.94 -18.23
N GLU A 244 9.99 2.14 -19.13
CA GLU A 244 11.41 1.85 -19.10
C GLU A 244 12.22 3.16 -19.23
N GLY A 245 13.15 3.37 -18.30
CA GLY A 245 13.94 4.59 -18.20
C GLY A 245 13.29 5.72 -17.37
N ASP A 246 12.05 5.55 -16.89
CA ASP A 246 11.49 6.47 -15.88
C ASP A 246 12.25 6.31 -14.55
N SER A 247 12.45 7.43 -13.85
CA SER A 247 12.89 7.42 -12.45
C SER A 247 11.69 7.29 -11.53
N TYR A 248 11.88 6.66 -10.37
CA TYR A 248 10.91 6.72 -9.27
C TYR A 248 10.76 8.15 -8.72
N SER A 249 9.65 8.41 -8.03
CA SER A 249 9.42 9.68 -7.35
C SER A 249 10.36 9.82 -6.16
N HIS A 250 11.23 10.83 -6.18
CA HIS A 250 12.15 11.07 -5.08
C HIS A 250 11.42 11.62 -3.86
N ILE A 251 10.27 12.29 -4.05
CA ILE A 251 9.40 12.69 -2.94
C ILE A 251 8.83 11.45 -2.23
N PHE A 252 8.25 10.50 -2.96
CA PHE A 252 7.72 9.27 -2.33
C PHE A 252 8.80 8.43 -1.68
N GLU A 253 10.00 8.36 -2.26
CA GLU A 253 11.14 7.68 -1.64
C GLU A 253 11.52 8.32 -0.28
N GLU A 254 11.57 9.64 -0.21
CA GLU A 254 11.85 10.33 1.05
C GLU A 254 10.71 10.18 2.08
N VAL A 255 9.46 10.21 1.62
CA VAL A 255 8.28 9.91 2.47
C VAL A 255 8.37 8.49 3.03
N ALA A 256 8.71 7.51 2.20
CA ALA A 256 8.89 6.12 2.63
C ALA A 256 10.03 5.97 3.64
N LYS A 257 11.16 6.66 3.45
CA LYS A 257 12.24 6.71 4.45
C LYS A 257 11.79 7.27 5.79
N ARG A 258 10.98 8.33 5.77
CA ARG A 258 10.42 8.95 6.98
C ARG A 258 9.43 8.02 7.68
N ALA A 259 8.57 7.34 6.91
CA ALA A 259 7.68 6.31 7.43
C ALA A 259 8.46 5.17 8.09
N LEU A 260 9.51 4.65 7.44
CA LEU A 260 10.38 3.61 8.02
C LEU A 260 11.02 4.08 9.33
N ALA A 261 11.51 5.32 9.39
CA ALA A 261 12.09 5.91 10.59
C ALA A 261 11.08 6.09 11.73
N ALA A 262 9.80 6.29 11.39
CA ALA A 262 8.69 6.33 12.33
C ALA A 262 8.18 4.93 12.74
N GLY A 263 8.73 3.86 12.17
CA GLY A 263 8.34 2.48 12.47
C GLY A 263 7.28 1.89 11.52
N THR A 264 6.85 2.63 10.51
CA THR A 264 5.85 2.23 9.52
C THR A 264 6.50 1.66 8.26
N LEU A 265 6.07 0.45 7.86
CA LEU A 265 6.47 -0.18 6.60
C LEU A 265 5.40 0.03 5.53
N ILE A 266 5.79 0.57 4.37
CA ILE A 266 4.91 0.70 3.20
C ILE A 266 5.14 -0.48 2.25
N ILE A 267 4.05 -1.12 1.84
CA ILE A 267 4.03 -2.28 0.94
C ILE A 267 3.09 -1.95 -0.22
N ALA A 268 3.56 -2.10 -1.46
CA ALA A 268 2.81 -1.67 -2.64
C ALA A 268 2.84 -2.69 -3.78
N ALA A 269 1.76 -2.67 -4.57
CA ALA A 269 1.59 -3.54 -5.74
C ALA A 269 2.60 -3.20 -6.85
N ALA A 270 3.28 -4.22 -7.39
CA ALA A 270 4.29 -4.01 -8.42
C ALA A 270 3.73 -3.49 -9.75
N GLY A 271 2.45 -3.73 -10.07
CA GLY A 271 1.82 -3.33 -11.34
C GLY A 271 1.31 -4.52 -12.16
N ASN A 272 0.35 -4.26 -13.04
CA ASN A 272 -0.31 -5.27 -13.89
C ASN A 272 -0.10 -4.98 -15.39
N GLU A 273 0.92 -4.22 -15.76
CA GLU A 273 1.11 -3.70 -17.12
C GLU A 273 1.89 -4.65 -18.04
N SER A 274 2.36 -5.79 -17.52
CA SER A 274 3.07 -6.77 -18.34
C SER A 274 2.13 -7.59 -19.22
N GLN A 275 2.67 -8.15 -20.29
CA GLN A 275 2.00 -9.10 -21.19
C GLN A 275 2.99 -10.23 -21.46
N ARG A 276 3.26 -11.05 -20.44
CA ARG A 276 4.32 -12.06 -20.49
C ARG A 276 3.96 -13.25 -21.39
N PRO A 277 4.96 -13.88 -22.04
CA PRO A 277 6.39 -13.57 -21.97
C PRO A 277 6.83 -12.41 -22.90
N ASP A 278 5.94 -11.89 -23.73
CA ASP A 278 6.28 -10.99 -24.84
C ASP A 278 6.74 -9.59 -24.37
N TYR A 279 6.17 -9.10 -23.27
CA TYR A 279 6.49 -7.79 -22.71
C TYR A 279 6.48 -7.83 -21.18
N ILE A 280 7.54 -7.27 -20.58
CA ILE A 280 7.64 -7.04 -19.14
C ILE A 280 7.61 -5.52 -18.92
N ALA A 281 6.59 -5.05 -18.24
CA ALA A 281 6.52 -3.66 -17.80
C ALA A 281 7.36 -3.45 -16.54
N PRO A 282 7.96 -2.27 -16.34
CA PRO A 282 8.68 -1.96 -15.11
C PRO A 282 7.71 -1.87 -13.92
N VAL A 283 8.23 -2.09 -12.71
CA VAL A 283 7.50 -1.83 -11.46
C VAL A 283 6.91 -0.42 -11.45
N SER A 284 5.63 -0.33 -11.11
CA SER A 284 4.82 0.89 -11.10
C SER A 284 5.10 1.79 -9.90
N HIS A 285 4.74 3.07 -10.01
CA HIS A 285 4.75 4.01 -8.88
C HIS A 285 3.59 3.69 -7.91
N PRO A 286 3.75 3.77 -6.58
CA PRO A 286 4.97 4.12 -5.84
C PRO A 286 5.86 2.92 -5.49
N ALA A 287 5.46 1.68 -5.84
CA ALA A 287 6.21 0.46 -5.52
C ALA A 287 7.65 0.49 -6.06
N ASN A 288 7.94 1.29 -7.09
CA ASN A 288 9.28 1.46 -7.60
C ASN A 288 10.24 2.29 -6.71
N CYS A 289 9.79 2.85 -5.59
CA CYS A 289 10.66 3.52 -4.64
C CYS A 289 11.48 2.48 -3.83
N PRO A 290 12.81 2.60 -3.72
CA PRO A 290 13.67 1.65 -3.00
C PRO A 290 13.28 1.35 -1.54
N SER A 291 12.62 2.30 -0.87
CA SER A 291 12.20 2.17 0.52
C SER A 291 10.79 1.57 0.69
N ILE A 292 10.09 1.26 -0.41
CA ILE A 292 8.77 0.63 -0.43
C ILE A 292 8.92 -0.83 -0.87
N VAL A 293 8.21 -1.75 -0.21
CA VAL A 293 8.24 -3.17 -0.60
C VAL A 293 7.35 -3.38 -1.82
N ALA A 294 7.95 -3.72 -2.96
CA ALA A 294 7.26 -4.05 -4.19
C ALA A 294 6.84 -5.53 -4.24
N VAL A 295 5.56 -5.78 -4.49
CA VAL A 295 4.97 -7.12 -4.46
C VAL A 295 4.52 -7.59 -5.85
N ALA A 296 5.15 -8.66 -6.33
CA ALA A 296 4.75 -9.35 -7.56
C ALA A 296 3.66 -10.40 -7.31
N ALA A 297 2.91 -10.73 -8.36
CA ALA A 297 1.81 -11.70 -8.30
C ALA A 297 2.22 -13.05 -8.88
N ILE A 298 1.95 -14.12 -8.14
CA ILE A 298 2.06 -15.52 -8.62
C ILE A 298 0.71 -16.22 -8.59
N ASP A 299 0.62 -17.33 -9.32
CA ASP A 299 -0.53 -18.25 -9.31
C ASP A 299 -0.36 -19.43 -8.33
N GLU A 300 -1.37 -20.30 -8.27
CA GLU A 300 -1.39 -21.48 -7.41
C GLU A 300 -0.30 -22.52 -7.75
N HIS A 301 0.29 -22.44 -8.94
CA HIS A 301 1.40 -23.27 -9.40
C HIS A 301 2.77 -22.62 -9.14
N MET A 302 2.80 -21.50 -8.42
CA MET A 302 3.99 -20.71 -8.13
C MET A 302 4.64 -20.10 -9.38
N ALA A 303 3.88 -19.96 -10.48
CA ALA A 303 4.34 -19.29 -11.68
C ALA A 303 4.05 -17.78 -11.59
N ILE A 304 4.92 -16.96 -12.20
CA ILE A 304 4.69 -15.51 -12.31
C ILE A 304 3.42 -15.23 -13.12
N ALA A 305 2.55 -14.37 -12.60
CA ALA A 305 1.32 -14.01 -13.30
C ALA A 305 1.64 -13.26 -14.60
N PRO A 306 0.93 -13.52 -15.72
CA PRO A 306 1.26 -12.91 -17.01
C PRO A 306 1.24 -11.37 -17.02
N PHE A 307 0.43 -10.77 -16.14
CA PHE A 307 0.30 -9.32 -15.99
C PHE A 307 1.34 -8.70 -15.04
N SER A 308 2.01 -9.48 -14.19
CA SER A 308 2.84 -8.94 -13.11
C SER A 308 4.05 -8.18 -13.66
N SER A 309 4.13 -6.88 -13.36
CA SER A 309 5.29 -6.03 -13.65
C SER A 309 6.57 -6.57 -13.00
N GLY A 310 7.72 -6.24 -13.60
CA GLY A 310 9.03 -6.78 -13.24
C GLY A 310 10.06 -5.70 -12.92
N GLY A 311 11.08 -6.12 -12.18
CA GLY A 311 12.18 -5.29 -11.72
C GLY A 311 13.17 -4.96 -12.84
N LEU A 312 12.89 -3.90 -13.60
CA LEU A 312 13.68 -3.50 -14.77
C LEU A 312 14.51 -2.23 -14.56
N GLN A 313 14.32 -1.53 -13.45
CA GLN A 313 15.05 -0.29 -13.12
C GLN A 313 16.32 -0.61 -12.31
N ASN A 314 17.40 0.14 -12.54
CA ASN A 314 18.72 -0.15 -11.97
C ASN A 314 19.00 0.54 -10.62
N ASP A 315 18.32 1.66 -10.33
CA ASP A 315 18.52 2.52 -9.16
C ASP A 315 17.28 2.61 -8.25
N GLY A 316 16.28 1.77 -8.54
CA GLY A 316 14.98 1.64 -7.88
C GLY A 316 14.15 0.62 -8.67
N GLY A 317 12.88 0.43 -8.34
CA GLY A 317 11.98 -0.38 -9.18
C GLY A 317 12.30 -1.87 -9.25
N GLN A 318 12.89 -2.44 -8.20
CA GLN A 318 13.05 -3.89 -8.06
C GLN A 318 11.74 -4.52 -7.56
N VAL A 319 11.60 -5.84 -7.75
CA VAL A 319 10.62 -6.65 -7.01
C VAL A 319 11.31 -7.16 -5.76
N ASP A 320 10.69 -6.98 -4.59
CA ASP A 320 11.25 -7.45 -3.32
C ASP A 320 10.82 -8.88 -3.01
N VAL A 321 9.52 -9.15 -3.16
CA VAL A 321 8.89 -10.45 -2.88
C VAL A 321 7.72 -10.70 -3.83
N ALA A 322 7.32 -11.96 -3.94
CA ALA A 322 6.11 -12.38 -4.62
C ALA A 322 5.07 -12.90 -3.61
N ALA A 323 3.79 -12.79 -3.96
CA ALA A 323 2.69 -13.33 -3.19
C ALA A 323 1.52 -13.78 -4.08
N PRO A 324 0.57 -14.56 -3.54
CA PRO A 324 -0.61 -15.03 -4.26
C PRO A 324 -1.43 -13.88 -4.87
N GLY A 325 -1.56 -13.85 -6.20
CA GLY A 325 -2.22 -12.75 -6.91
C GLY A 325 -3.12 -13.17 -8.07
N VAL A 326 -3.32 -14.47 -8.30
CA VAL A 326 -4.22 -15.00 -9.34
C VAL A 326 -5.36 -15.79 -8.68
N ASP A 327 -6.59 -15.54 -9.10
CA ASP A 327 -7.79 -16.21 -8.60
C ASP A 327 -7.87 -16.18 -7.06
N VAL A 328 -7.78 -14.97 -6.50
CA VAL A 328 -7.79 -14.76 -5.05
C VAL A 328 -9.20 -14.44 -4.57
N LEU A 329 -9.76 -15.35 -3.76
CA LEU A 329 -11.02 -15.16 -3.05
C LEU A 329 -10.85 -14.23 -1.84
N SER A 330 -11.73 -13.24 -1.69
CA SER A 330 -11.83 -12.39 -0.49
C SER A 330 -13.22 -11.77 -0.36
N SER A 331 -13.44 -10.98 0.69
CA SER A 331 -14.64 -10.18 0.91
C SER A 331 -14.90 -9.19 -0.23
N TRP A 332 -16.17 -8.87 -0.43
CA TRP A 332 -16.65 -7.93 -1.44
C TRP A 332 -17.92 -7.25 -0.92
N PRO A 333 -18.24 -6.01 -1.33
CA PRO A 333 -19.46 -5.37 -0.89
C PRO A 333 -20.74 -6.18 -1.23
N SER A 334 -21.75 -6.01 -0.38
CA SER A 334 -23.11 -6.49 -0.66
C SER A 334 -23.62 -6.00 -2.03
N PRO A 335 -24.39 -6.81 -2.79
CA PRO A 335 -24.96 -8.11 -2.43
C PRO A 335 -24.07 -9.32 -2.72
N LYS A 336 -22.87 -9.13 -3.30
CA LYS A 336 -22.02 -10.26 -3.70
C LYS A 336 -21.34 -10.91 -2.50
N ASN A 337 -20.98 -10.13 -1.48
CA ASN A 337 -20.30 -10.52 -0.23
C ASN A 337 -18.88 -11.10 -0.43
N TYR A 338 -18.63 -11.88 -1.47
CA TYR A 338 -17.31 -12.43 -1.76
C TYR A 338 -17.03 -12.40 -3.25
N ASN A 339 -15.76 -12.18 -3.62
CA ASN A 339 -15.36 -12.14 -5.02
C ASN A 339 -13.98 -12.76 -5.21
N THR A 340 -13.76 -13.32 -6.39
CA THR A 340 -12.47 -13.86 -6.82
C THR A 340 -11.94 -12.98 -7.94
N ILE A 341 -10.81 -12.32 -7.71
CA ILE A 341 -10.16 -11.43 -8.69
C ILE A 341 -8.64 -11.65 -8.68
N SER A 342 -7.97 -11.08 -9.67
CA SER A 342 -6.53 -11.24 -9.89
C SER A 342 -5.84 -9.87 -9.98
N GLY A 343 -4.59 -9.80 -9.53
CA GLY A 343 -3.76 -8.61 -9.61
C GLY A 343 -2.62 -8.64 -8.60
N THR A 344 -1.59 -7.84 -8.84
CA THR A 344 -0.58 -7.50 -7.81
C THR A 344 -1.22 -6.82 -6.59
N SER A 345 -2.38 -6.18 -6.78
CA SER A 345 -3.24 -5.69 -5.69
C SER A 345 -3.76 -6.77 -4.75
N MET A 346 -3.91 -8.01 -5.20
CA MET A 346 -4.29 -9.12 -4.33
C MET A 346 -3.07 -9.76 -3.65
N ALA A 347 -1.92 -9.72 -4.31
CA ALA A 347 -0.64 -10.18 -3.73
C ALA A 347 -0.17 -9.28 -2.57
N THR A 348 -0.28 -7.96 -2.73
CA THR A 348 0.12 -6.95 -1.75
C THR A 348 -0.45 -7.17 -0.33
N PRO A 349 -1.78 -7.37 -0.14
CA PRO A 349 -2.35 -7.56 1.18
C PRO A 349 -1.97 -8.90 1.82
N PHE A 350 -1.56 -9.94 1.07
CA PHE A 350 -0.94 -11.12 1.68
C PHE A 350 0.37 -10.75 2.38
N VAL A 351 1.21 -9.94 1.74
CA VAL A 351 2.48 -9.46 2.32
C VAL A 351 2.21 -8.55 3.51
N ALA A 352 1.21 -7.65 3.43
CA ALA A 352 0.82 -6.80 4.55
C ALA A 352 0.31 -7.60 5.76
N GLY A 353 -0.51 -8.63 5.52
CA GLY A 353 -0.94 -9.55 6.56
C GLY A 353 0.24 -10.30 7.19
N VAL A 354 1.16 -10.84 6.38
CA VAL A 354 2.37 -11.51 6.89
C VAL A 354 3.26 -10.55 7.68
N ALA A 355 3.38 -9.30 7.25
CA ALA A 355 4.08 -8.25 7.98
C ALA A 355 3.48 -8.07 9.38
N ALA A 356 2.16 -8.08 9.51
CA ALA A 356 1.50 -7.98 10.82
C ALA A 356 1.81 -9.18 11.72
N LEU A 357 1.90 -10.38 11.14
CA LEU A 357 2.32 -11.57 11.89
C LEU A 357 3.76 -11.45 12.40
N PHE A 358 4.68 -10.93 11.58
CA PHE A 358 6.06 -10.69 12.01
C PHE A 358 6.15 -9.59 13.08
N ALA A 359 5.43 -8.49 12.90
CA ALA A 359 5.38 -7.39 13.85
C ALA A 359 4.81 -7.81 15.22
N GLN A 360 3.89 -8.78 15.25
CA GLN A 360 3.42 -9.42 16.49
C GLN A 360 4.49 -10.35 17.09
N SER A 361 5.18 -11.13 16.25
CA SER A 361 6.19 -12.11 16.71
C SER A 361 7.42 -11.48 17.36
N ASP A 362 7.75 -10.25 16.97
CA ASP A 362 8.85 -9.47 17.54
C ASP A 362 8.45 -7.98 17.61
N PRO A 363 8.27 -7.43 18.82
CA PRO A 363 7.98 -6.01 19.00
C PRO A 363 9.05 -5.07 18.43
N ALA A 364 10.29 -5.52 18.24
CA ALA A 364 11.35 -4.74 17.61
C ALA A 364 11.28 -4.75 16.07
N ALA A 365 10.48 -5.65 15.47
CA ALA A 365 10.26 -5.69 14.04
C ALA A 365 9.32 -4.57 13.60
N ARG A 366 9.90 -3.38 13.36
CA ARG A 366 9.23 -2.17 12.86
C ARG A 366 10.03 -1.57 11.72
N GLY A 367 9.41 -0.73 10.89
CA GLY A 367 10.06 -0.01 9.81
C GLY A 367 11.00 -0.90 8.96
N SER A 368 12.29 -0.53 8.89
CA SER A 368 13.29 -1.27 8.11
C SER A 368 13.57 -2.68 8.64
N VAL A 369 13.51 -2.91 9.95
CA VAL A 369 13.70 -4.24 10.54
C VAL A 369 12.56 -5.18 10.13
N LEU A 370 11.33 -4.67 10.08
CA LEU A 370 10.18 -5.43 9.60
C LEU A 370 10.31 -5.78 8.12
N ARG A 371 10.70 -4.81 7.28
CA ARG A 371 11.00 -5.03 5.86
C ARG A 371 11.99 -6.17 5.67
N ASP A 372 13.12 -6.09 6.37
CA ASP A 372 14.20 -7.04 6.22
C ASP A 372 13.75 -8.45 6.66
N ARG A 373 12.93 -8.58 7.71
CA ARG A 373 12.35 -9.87 8.11
C ARG A 373 11.49 -10.49 7.02
N ILE A 374 10.61 -9.72 6.39
CA ILE A 374 9.72 -10.20 5.32
C ILE A 374 10.54 -10.70 4.12
N VAL A 375 11.51 -9.90 3.71
CA VAL A 375 12.36 -10.17 2.53
C VAL A 375 13.31 -11.35 2.78
N GLN A 376 13.88 -11.47 3.98
CA GLN A 376 14.82 -12.55 4.33
C GLN A 376 14.13 -13.90 4.55
N ASN A 377 12.88 -13.92 5.03
CA ASN A 377 12.12 -15.15 5.26
C ASN A 377 11.33 -15.62 4.04
N ALA A 378 11.38 -14.90 2.91
CA ALA A 378 10.77 -15.34 1.68
C ALA A 378 11.35 -16.69 1.23
N ARG A 379 10.48 -17.59 0.77
CA ARG A 379 10.85 -18.88 0.18
C ARG A 379 11.29 -18.66 -1.27
N PRO A 380 12.55 -18.97 -1.62
CA PRO A 380 13.03 -18.80 -2.99
C PRO A 380 12.16 -19.59 -3.99
N LEU A 381 11.88 -18.97 -5.13
CA LEU A 381 11.23 -19.62 -6.27
C LEU A 381 12.26 -19.79 -7.40
N PRO A 382 12.15 -20.86 -8.22
CA PRO A 382 13.04 -21.08 -9.36
C PRO A 382 12.67 -20.17 -10.55
N LEU A 383 12.53 -18.87 -10.30
CA LEU A 383 12.15 -17.83 -11.24
C LEU A 383 13.18 -16.67 -11.21
N PRO A 384 13.28 -15.85 -12.27
CA PRO A 384 14.18 -14.70 -12.28
C PRO A 384 13.92 -13.74 -11.12
N GLN A 385 14.98 -13.20 -10.50
CA GLN A 385 14.84 -12.24 -9.40
C GLN A 385 14.07 -10.99 -9.82
N GLN A 386 14.21 -10.54 -11.06
CA GLN A 386 13.41 -9.44 -11.60
C GLN A 386 11.90 -9.72 -11.56
N ASP A 387 11.47 -10.99 -11.50
CA ASP A 387 10.05 -11.35 -11.54
C ASP A 387 9.48 -11.55 -10.14
N VAL A 388 10.26 -12.08 -9.19
CA VAL A 388 9.76 -12.50 -7.88
C VAL A 388 10.58 -12.03 -6.68
N GLY A 389 11.63 -11.22 -6.92
CA GLY A 389 12.54 -10.78 -5.87
C GLY A 389 13.17 -11.93 -5.13
N ARG A 390 12.99 -11.96 -3.80
CA ARG A 390 13.46 -13.05 -2.92
C ARG A 390 12.58 -14.30 -2.95
N GLY A 391 11.47 -14.28 -3.67
CA GLY A 391 10.54 -15.38 -3.81
C GLY A 391 9.24 -15.15 -3.03
N LEU A 392 8.56 -16.24 -2.70
CA LEU A 392 7.25 -16.22 -2.07
C LEU A 392 7.34 -15.79 -0.61
N VAL A 393 6.60 -14.76 -0.22
CA VAL A 393 6.46 -14.35 1.19
C VAL A 393 6.00 -15.51 2.08
N GLN A 394 6.57 -15.65 3.28
CA GLN A 394 6.20 -16.69 4.25
C GLN A 394 5.92 -16.09 5.62
N ALA A 395 4.84 -16.54 6.25
CA ALA A 395 4.47 -16.19 7.61
C ALA A 395 5.46 -16.75 8.64
N PRO A 396 5.65 -16.08 9.80
CA PRO A 396 6.43 -16.65 10.88
C PRO A 396 5.77 -17.95 11.39
N GLY A 397 6.59 -18.98 11.59
CA GLY A 397 6.15 -20.24 12.19
C GLY A 397 5.76 -20.08 13.66
N ARG A 398 5.26 -21.15 14.27
CA ARG A 398 5.01 -21.19 15.72
C ARG A 398 6.31 -20.97 16.49
N PRO A 399 6.31 -20.18 17.57
CA PRO A 399 7.47 -20.13 18.46
C PRO A 399 7.79 -21.56 18.92
N ALA A 400 9.06 -21.96 18.83
CA ALA A 400 9.49 -23.23 19.38
C ALA A 400 9.11 -23.27 20.86
N ALA A 401 8.47 -24.36 21.31
CA ALA A 401 8.21 -24.55 22.73
C ALA A 401 9.55 -24.39 23.46
N VAL A 402 9.65 -23.39 24.33
CA VAL A 402 10.79 -23.25 25.22
C VAL A 402 10.78 -24.53 26.05
N ASN A 403 11.68 -25.45 25.74
CA ASN A 403 11.87 -26.65 26.56
C ASN A 403 12.20 -26.13 27.96
N GLY A 404 11.23 -26.23 28.87
CA GLY A 404 11.43 -26.01 30.29
C GLY A 404 12.40 -27.08 30.78
N GLN A 405 13.69 -26.77 30.70
CA GLN A 405 14.71 -27.43 31.49
C GLN A 405 15.16 -26.46 32.59
N ASP A 406 15.19 -27.04 33.78
CA ASP A 406 15.69 -26.53 35.05
C ASP A 406 14.89 -25.43 35.74
N MET A 407 14.06 -25.87 36.68
CA MET A 407 14.29 -25.65 38.11
C MET A 407 13.49 -26.70 38.89
N GLY A 408 14.09 -27.87 39.11
CA GLY A 408 13.53 -28.95 39.91
C GLY A 408 14.61 -29.62 40.75
N SER A 409 14.53 -29.31 42.06
CA SER A 409 15.26 -29.83 43.24
C SER A 409 16.75 -29.54 43.37
#